data_AF-A0AA38I137-F1
#
_entry.id   AF-A0AA38I137-F1
#
_cell.length_a   1.000
_cell.length_b   1.000
_cell.length_c   1.000
_cell.angle_alpha   90.00
_cell.angle_beta   90.00
_cell.angle_gamma   90.00
#
_symmetry.space_group_name_H-M   'P 1'
#
loop_
_entity.id
_entity.type
_entity.pdbx_description
1 polymer ?
#
loop_
_entity_poly.entity_id
_entity_poly.type
_entity_poly.pdbx_seq_one_letter_code
_entity_poly.pdbx_strand_id
1 'polypeptide(L)'
;MAFTLEHKTFMIESYFRNGQKIDGQWQYSIPDTWTEFREQFPNNIVDYANFCNALKRSVGQFRETGSLQRKPGTGKTKNKRTPENIENVREIMDEVPTTSVRHLQQQVDLSYMALAEQY
;
A
#
# COMPACT_ATOMS: atom_id res chain seq x y z
N MET A 1 -16.48 -3.16 -9.87
CA MET A 1 -15.92 -1.81 -10.06
C MET A 1 -15.06 -1.44 -8.86
N ALA A 2 -13.94 -0.73 -9.04
CA ALA A 2 -13.08 -0.34 -7.93
C ALA A 2 -13.42 1.09 -7.47
N PHE A 3 -13.63 1.29 -6.18
CA PHE A 3 -13.79 2.63 -5.62
C PHE A 3 -12.45 3.37 -5.60
N THR A 4 -12.45 4.59 -6.11
CA THR A 4 -11.31 5.53 -6.04
C THR A 4 -11.08 5.97 -4.60
N LEU A 5 -9.95 6.62 -4.34
CA LEU A 5 -9.69 7.21 -3.02
C LEU A 5 -10.77 8.26 -2.68
N GLU A 6 -11.13 9.11 -3.64
CA GLU A 6 -12.19 10.12 -3.49
C GLU A 6 -13.52 9.51 -3.05
N HIS A 7 -13.97 8.43 -3.71
CA HIS A 7 -15.19 7.73 -3.31
C HIS A 7 -15.10 7.23 -1.86
N LYS A 8 -13.96 6.66 -1.45
CA LYS A 8 -13.78 6.12 -0.10
C LYS A 8 -13.70 7.21 0.97
N THR A 9 -13.06 8.32 0.65
CA THR A 9 -12.99 9.50 1.52
C THR A 9 -14.40 10.02 1.79
N PHE A 10 -15.17 10.26 0.72
CA PHE A 10 -16.55 10.72 0.84
C PHE A 10 -17.41 9.75 1.66
N MET A 11 -17.32 8.45 1.37
CA MET A 11 -18.04 7.41 2.12
C MET A 11 -17.80 7.50 3.62
N ILE A 12 -16.56 7.74 4.04
CA ILE A 12 -16.19 7.81 5.46
C ILE A 12 -16.64 9.11 6.09
N GLU A 13 -16.45 10.23 5.41
CA GLU A 13 -16.89 11.53 5.88
C GLU A 13 -18.41 11.54 6.10
N SER A 14 -19.17 11.08 5.10
CA SER A 14 -20.62 10.93 5.18
C SER A 14 -21.03 9.96 6.31
N TYR A 15 -20.38 8.79 6.42
CA TYR A 15 -20.70 7.81 7.45
C TYR A 15 -20.53 8.34 8.87
N PHE A 16 -19.43 9.05 9.14
CA PHE A 16 -19.20 9.64 10.46
C PHE A 16 -20.05 10.89 10.71
N ARG A 17 -20.32 11.70 9.67
CA ARG A 17 -21.21 12.86 9.75
C ARG A 17 -22.63 12.47 10.12
N ASN A 18 -23.10 11.35 9.57
CA ASN A 18 -24.42 10.79 9.86
C ASN A 18 -24.48 10.03 11.19
N GLY A 19 -23.37 10.01 11.95
CA GLY A 19 -23.32 9.43 13.28
C GLY A 19 -24.20 10.19 14.26
N GLN A 20 -25.09 9.48 14.94
CA GLN A 20 -25.93 10.01 16.00
C GLN A 20 -25.61 9.33 17.33
N LYS A 21 -25.63 10.09 18.42
CA LYS A 21 -25.42 9.56 19.76
C LYS A 21 -26.78 9.30 20.43
N ILE A 22 -27.14 8.03 20.54
CA ILE A 22 -28.40 7.57 21.14
C ILE A 22 -28.04 6.73 22.36
N ASP A 23 -28.59 7.09 23.53
CA ASP A 23 -28.30 6.43 24.83
C ASP A 23 -26.80 6.30 25.12
N GLY A 24 -26.02 7.31 24.76
CA GLY A 24 -24.57 7.34 24.97
C GLY A 24 -23.76 6.55 23.95
N GLN A 25 -24.40 5.78 23.05
CA GLN A 25 -23.75 4.99 22.02
C GLN A 25 -23.82 5.67 20.65
N TRP A 26 -22.73 5.62 19.89
CA TRP A 26 -22.71 6.08 18.51
C TRP A 26 -23.39 5.07 17.60
N GLN A 27 -24.47 5.50 16.94
CA GLN A 27 -25.15 4.78 15.88
C GLN A 27 -24.85 5.45 14.55
N TYR A 28 -24.58 4.64 13.52
CA TYR A 28 -24.21 5.11 12.18
C TYR A 28 -25.13 4.48 11.14
N SER A 29 -25.58 5.27 10.17
CA SER A 29 -26.55 4.85 9.16
C SER A 29 -25.90 4.61 7.80
N ILE A 30 -25.79 3.34 7.40
CA ILE A 30 -25.36 2.96 6.04
C ILE A 30 -26.36 3.44 4.97
N PRO A 31 -27.69 3.33 5.16
CA PRO A 31 -28.67 3.84 4.19
C PRO A 31 -28.53 5.34 3.91
N ASP A 32 -28.33 6.17 4.93
CA ASP A 32 -28.18 7.62 4.73
C ASP A 32 -26.90 7.93 3.97
N THR A 33 -25.81 7.25 4.34
CA THR A 33 -24.52 7.34 3.63
C THR A 33 -24.66 6.93 2.16
N TRP A 34 -25.48 5.93 1.86
CA TRP A 34 -25.75 5.47 0.50
C TRP A 34 -26.51 6.52 -0.32
N THR A 35 -27.54 7.12 0.27
CA THR A 35 -28.32 8.18 -0.39
C THR A 35 -27.43 9.35 -0.77
N GLU A 36 -26.64 9.85 0.19
CA GLU A 36 -25.70 10.96 -0.06
C GLU A 36 -24.64 10.60 -1.10
N PHE A 37 -24.15 9.34 -1.11
CA PHE A 37 -23.20 8.89 -2.12
C PHE A 37 -23.80 8.90 -3.53
N ARG A 38 -25.07 8.51 -3.67
CA ARG A 38 -25.76 8.49 -4.97
C ARG A 38 -26.06 9.89 -5.48
N GLU A 39 -26.33 10.83 -4.59
CA GLU A 39 -26.50 12.24 -4.92
C GLU A 39 -25.17 12.87 -5.38
N GLN A 40 -24.07 12.57 -4.68
CA GLN A 40 -22.75 13.11 -5.01
C GLN A 40 -22.16 12.49 -6.28
N PHE A 41 -22.37 11.19 -6.50
CA PHE A 41 -21.81 10.44 -7.63
C PHE A 41 -22.90 9.73 -8.45
N PRO A 42 -23.81 10.47 -9.12
CA PRO A 42 -24.98 9.90 -9.79
C PRO A 42 -24.60 8.95 -10.94
N ASN A 43 -23.51 9.27 -11.64
CA ASN A 43 -22.99 8.50 -12.77
C ASN A 43 -22.25 7.21 -12.35
N ASN A 44 -22.03 6.99 -11.07
CA ASN A 44 -21.29 5.84 -10.59
C ASN A 44 -22.22 4.62 -10.52
N ILE A 45 -21.96 3.62 -11.37
CA ILE A 45 -22.77 2.40 -11.48
C ILE A 45 -22.28 1.41 -10.43
N VAL A 46 -22.86 1.51 -9.24
CA VAL A 46 -22.53 0.69 -8.07
C VAL A 46 -23.83 0.15 -7.52
N ASP A 47 -23.86 -1.14 -7.16
CA ASP A 47 -24.99 -1.72 -6.42
C ASP A 47 -24.83 -1.50 -4.91
N TYR A 48 -25.97 -1.52 -4.20
CA TYR A 48 -26.00 -1.26 -2.76
C TYR A 48 -25.12 -2.26 -1.97
N ALA A 49 -25.05 -3.52 -2.38
CA ALA A 49 -24.27 -4.54 -1.68
C ALA A 49 -22.76 -4.29 -1.77
N ASN A 50 -22.27 -3.94 -2.96
CA ASN A 50 -20.88 -3.56 -3.21
C ASN A 50 -20.52 -2.27 -2.48
N PHE A 51 -21.44 -1.30 -2.45
CA PHE A 51 -21.29 -0.11 -1.62
C PHE A 51 -21.13 -0.45 -0.13
N CYS A 52 -22.07 -1.24 0.44
CA CYS A 52 -22.01 -1.65 1.83
C CYS A 52 -20.69 -2.35 2.18
N ASN A 53 -20.24 -3.26 1.31
CA ASN A 53 -18.99 -3.98 1.51
C ASN A 53 -17.77 -3.06 1.44
N ALA A 54 -17.75 -2.10 0.52
CA ALA A 54 -16.66 -1.14 0.40
C ALA A 54 -16.62 -0.15 1.56
N LEU A 55 -17.78 0.34 2.01
CA LEU A 55 -17.89 1.21 3.17
C LEU A 55 -17.38 0.49 4.43
N LYS A 56 -17.87 -0.73 4.71
CA LYS A 56 -17.43 -1.52 5.88
C LYS A 56 -15.91 -1.74 5.88
N ARG A 57 -15.33 -2.10 4.73
CA ARG A 57 -13.88 -2.27 4.58
C ARG A 57 -13.12 -0.96 4.80
N SER A 58 -13.61 0.14 4.25
CA SER A 58 -12.98 1.45 4.38
C SER A 58 -13.01 1.93 5.84
N VAL A 59 -14.16 1.82 6.51
CA VAL A 59 -14.31 2.16 7.93
C VAL A 59 -13.40 1.30 8.80
N GLY A 60 -13.32 -0.01 8.54
CA GLY A 60 -12.39 -0.90 9.24
C GLY A 60 -10.93 -0.44 9.07
N GLN A 61 -10.51 -0.25 7.83
CA GLN A 61 -9.16 0.23 7.51
C GLN A 61 -8.84 1.58 8.19
N PHE A 62 -9.78 2.53 8.17
CA PHE A 62 -9.60 3.84 8.79
C PHE A 62 -9.51 3.74 10.32
N ARG A 63 -10.34 2.91 10.95
CA ARG A 63 -10.27 2.70 12.41
C ARG A 63 -8.97 2.05 12.85
N GLU A 64 -8.42 1.15 12.03
CA GLU A 64 -7.15 0.46 12.34
C GLU A 64 -5.92 1.34 12.08
N THR A 65 -5.92 2.09 10.99
CA THR A 65 -4.70 2.75 10.48
C THR A 65 -4.75 4.28 10.44
N GLY A 66 -5.93 4.87 10.63
CA GLY A 66 -6.16 6.30 10.44
C GLY A 66 -6.06 6.76 8.98
N SER A 67 -5.89 5.85 8.02
CA SER A 67 -5.65 6.19 6.62
C SER A 67 -6.46 5.31 5.66
N LEU A 68 -6.88 5.92 4.55
CA LEU A 68 -7.51 5.23 3.43
C LEU A 68 -6.56 4.96 2.28
N GLN A 69 -5.39 5.59 2.33
CA GLN A 69 -4.37 5.34 1.34
C GLN A 69 -3.84 3.93 1.53
N ARG A 70 -3.61 3.25 0.41
CA ARG A 70 -2.79 2.04 0.45
C ARG A 70 -1.40 2.46 0.90
N LYS A 71 -0.83 1.71 1.84
CA LYS A 71 0.61 1.80 2.11
C LYS A 71 1.31 1.71 0.75
N PRO A 72 2.17 2.69 0.38
CA PRO A 72 2.92 2.59 -0.85
C PRO A 72 3.58 1.22 -0.82
N GLY A 73 3.43 0.46 -1.90
CA GLY A 73 4.00 -0.86 -1.96
C GLY A 73 5.46 -0.71 -1.56
N THR A 74 5.84 -1.33 -0.45
CA THR A 74 7.24 -1.67 -0.19
C THR A 74 7.58 -2.62 -1.30
N GLY A 75 7.89 -2.09 -2.49
CA GLY A 75 8.40 -2.87 -3.59
C GLY A 75 9.47 -3.77 -3.00
N LYS A 76 9.44 -5.05 -3.37
CA LYS A 76 10.45 -6.03 -2.95
C LYS A 76 11.80 -5.32 -3.08
N THR A 77 12.50 -5.04 -1.97
CA THR A 77 13.80 -4.37 -2.00
C THR A 77 14.71 -5.27 -2.82
N LYS A 78 14.83 -5.00 -4.12
CA LYS A 78 15.43 -5.96 -5.04
C LYS A 78 16.93 -6.08 -4.85
N ASN A 79 17.58 -5.16 -4.13
CA ASN A 79 19.03 -5.15 -4.03
C ASN A 79 19.50 -4.96 -2.58
N LYS A 80 20.25 -5.96 -2.08
CA LYS A 80 21.11 -5.89 -0.89
C LYS A 80 22.39 -5.07 -1.17
N ARG A 81 22.31 -4.03 -2.02
CA ARG A 81 23.42 -3.10 -2.33
C ARG A 81 23.62 -2.14 -1.15
N THR A 82 23.97 -2.68 0.01
CA THR A 82 24.45 -1.89 1.14
C THR A 82 25.85 -1.35 0.79
N PRO A 83 26.26 -0.20 1.33
CA PRO A 83 27.62 0.32 1.14
C PRO A 83 28.68 -0.70 1.57
N GLU A 84 28.42 -1.47 2.62
CA GLU A 84 29.28 -2.57 3.08
C GLU A 84 29.47 -3.66 2.02
N ASN A 85 28.40 -4.07 1.35
CA ASN A 85 28.46 -5.10 0.31
C ASN A 85 29.15 -4.59 -0.96
N ILE A 86 29.09 -3.28 -1.24
CA ILE A 86 29.79 -2.66 -2.36
C ILE A 86 31.30 -2.61 -2.08
N GLU A 87 31.69 -2.24 -0.86
CA GLU A 87 33.09 -2.16 -0.47
C GLU A 87 33.76 -3.54 -0.42
N ASN A 88 33.06 -4.54 0.11
CA ASN A 88 33.55 -5.92 0.12
C ASN A 88 33.81 -6.46 -1.32
N VAL A 89 32.93 -6.13 -2.27
CA VAL A 89 33.16 -6.48 -3.69
C VAL A 89 34.39 -5.77 -4.26
N ARG A 90 34.62 -4.50 -3.89
CA ARG A 90 35.81 -3.74 -4.34
C ARG A 90 37.09 -4.33 -3.77
N GLU A 91 37.13 -4.63 -2.48
CA GLU A 91 38.29 -5.27 -1.82
C GLU A 91 38.66 -6.59 -2.51
N ILE A 92 37.69 -7.46 -2.80
CA ILE A 92 37.94 -8.73 -3.48
C ILE A 92 38.48 -8.52 -4.91
N MET A 93 37.97 -7.51 -5.62
CA MET A 93 38.43 -7.20 -6.97
C MET A 93 39.84 -6.59 -6.99
N ASP A 94 40.20 -5.81 -5.98
CA ASP A 94 41.54 -5.23 -5.84
C ASP A 94 42.57 -6.31 -5.47
N GLU A 95 42.20 -7.31 -4.66
CA GLU A 95 43.06 -8.44 -4.33
C GLU A 95 43.24 -9.43 -5.49
N VAL A 96 42.15 -9.76 -6.21
CA VAL A 96 42.17 -10.75 -7.30
C VAL A 96 41.30 -10.26 -8.49
N PRO A 97 41.86 -9.45 -9.40
CA PRO A 97 41.09 -8.81 -10.47
C PRO A 97 40.52 -9.77 -11.52
N THR A 98 40.93 -11.05 -11.50
CA THR A 98 40.46 -12.09 -12.42
C THR A 98 39.29 -12.91 -11.89
N THR A 99 38.75 -12.60 -10.69
CA THR A 99 37.59 -13.32 -10.16
C THR A 99 36.35 -13.11 -11.02
N SER A 100 35.73 -14.21 -11.43
CA SER A 100 34.46 -14.15 -12.17
C SER A 100 33.33 -13.61 -11.28
N VAL A 101 32.37 -12.91 -11.89
CA VAL A 101 31.15 -12.40 -11.23
C VAL A 101 30.39 -13.52 -10.49
N ARG A 102 30.42 -14.75 -11.00
CA ARG A 102 29.81 -15.92 -10.36
C ARG A 102 30.53 -16.33 -9.08
N HIS A 103 31.85 -16.17 -9.02
CA HIS A 103 32.64 -16.44 -7.82
C HIS A 103 32.42 -15.36 -6.75
N LEU A 104 32.35 -14.09 -7.17
CA LEU A 104 31.96 -12.97 -6.29
C LEU A 104 30.57 -13.19 -5.67
N GLN A 105 29.61 -13.66 -6.47
CA GLN A 105 28.27 -14.00 -5.98
C GLN A 105 28.26 -15.11 -4.91
N GLN A 106 29.26 -16.00 -4.89
CA GLN A 106 29.35 -17.06 -3.87
C GLN A 106 29.97 -16.53 -2.57
N GLN A 107 30.82 -15.52 -2.65
CA GLN A 107 31.50 -14.92 -1.51
C GLN A 107 30.67 -13.81 -0.85
N VAL A 108 29.88 -13.09 -1.65
CA VAL A 108 29.03 -11.98 -1.20
C VAL A 108 27.57 -12.37 -1.37
N ASP A 109 26.72 -12.12 -0.37
CA ASP A 109 25.27 -12.40 -0.41
C ASP A 109 24.52 -11.39 -1.32
N LEU A 110 24.95 -11.32 -2.58
CA LEU A 110 24.47 -10.46 -3.64
C LEU A 110 24.03 -11.31 -4.84
N SER A 111 23.09 -10.80 -5.62
CA SER A 111 22.69 -11.46 -6.87
C SER A 111 23.65 -11.15 -8.01
N TYR A 112 23.81 -12.08 -8.95
CA TYR A 112 24.63 -11.89 -10.17
C TYR A 112 24.31 -10.57 -10.90
N MET A 113 23.01 -10.26 -11.04
CA MET A 113 22.56 -9.02 -11.71
C MET A 113 22.99 -7.76 -10.96
N ALA A 114 23.03 -7.81 -9.63
CA ALA A 114 23.46 -6.67 -8.80
C ALA A 114 24.97 -6.41 -8.88
N LEU A 115 25.76 -7.43 -9.22
CA LEU A 115 27.21 -7.33 -9.46
C LEU A 115 27.51 -6.91 -10.90
N ALA A 116 26.78 -7.45 -11.88
CA ALA A 116 27.00 -7.18 -13.30
C ALA A 116 26.70 -5.73 -13.72
N GLU A 117 25.78 -5.04 -13.01
CA GLU A 117 25.47 -3.62 -13.21
C GLU A 117 26.60 -2.64 -12.77
N GLN A 118 27.75 -3.13 -12.29
CA GLN A 118 28.92 -2.29 -11.95
C GLN A 118 29.95 -2.17 -13.10
N TYR A 119 29.70 -2.85 -14.23
CA TYR A 119 30.46 -2.77 -15.48
C TYR A 119 29.66 -2.00 -16.53
#